data_AF-E9RT63-F1
#
_entry.id   AF-E9RT63-F1
#
_cell.length_a   1.000
_cell.length_b   1.000
_cell.length_c   1.000
_cell.angle_alpha   90.00
_cell.angle_beta   90.00
_cell.angle_gamma   90.00
#
_symmetry.space_group_name_H-M   'P 1'
#
loop_
_entity.id
_entity.type
_entity.pdbx_description
1 polymer ?
#
loop_
_entity_poly.entity_id
_entity_poly.type
_entity_poly.pdbx_seq_one_letter_code
_entity_poly.pdbx_strand_id
1 'polypeptide(L)'
;MIKKIWTWKRISSVIILPMVIFILVSSLRLAVLAGEMQVALMFVAALIFFTYLFVGCAYPKRFACMKIVKRYLSFRELKDFIEKEKFNRFVMEDISDPFDFYYSENWFFVKEVYVPRKIVLDIIAVNKSLFSPFTVIGIITENGEAVFLAQVKKEEADQVTIKLKKEFPEFRCDVQILREAIYKRFYKEKKRQFADKIPDKMEFINYCRL
;
A
#
# COMPACT_ATOMS: atom_id res chain seq x y z
N MET A 1 -18.40 -5.31 -15.99
CA MET A 1 -18.60 -5.49 -14.53
C MET A 1 -18.01 -4.36 -13.67
N ILE A 2 -16.75 -3.97 -13.85
CA ILE A 2 -16.05 -3.00 -12.98
C ILE A 2 -16.65 -1.57 -13.05
N LYS A 3 -17.20 -1.13 -14.17
CA LYS A 3 -17.70 0.26 -14.35
C LYS A 3 -19.01 0.60 -13.59
N LYS A 4 -19.94 -0.35 -13.38
CA LYS A 4 -21.31 -0.04 -12.88
C LYS A 4 -21.46 -0.07 -11.35
N ILE A 5 -20.66 -0.88 -10.66
CA ILE A 5 -20.55 -0.91 -9.19
C ILE A 5 -19.76 0.32 -8.65
N TRP A 6 -19.09 1.05 -9.55
CA TRP A 6 -18.05 2.05 -9.26
C TRP A 6 -18.56 3.45 -8.91
N THR A 7 -19.70 3.87 -9.46
CA THR A 7 -20.28 5.22 -9.27
C THR A 7 -21.15 5.28 -8.01
N TRP A 8 -21.95 4.25 -7.75
CA TRP A 8 -22.88 4.22 -6.62
C TRP A 8 -22.19 4.16 -5.25
N LYS A 9 -21.13 3.35 -5.10
CA LYS A 9 -20.33 3.29 -3.85
C LYS A 9 -19.59 4.60 -3.55
N ARG A 10 -19.29 5.41 -4.56
CA ARG A 10 -18.57 6.68 -4.43
C ARG A 10 -19.51 7.81 -4.02
N ILE A 11 -20.73 7.83 -4.56
CA ILE A 11 -21.79 8.77 -4.17
C ILE A 11 -22.24 8.50 -2.73
N SER A 12 -22.47 7.23 -2.35
CA SER A 12 -22.87 6.89 -0.98
C SER A 12 -21.79 7.20 0.06
N SER A 13 -20.51 6.93 -0.25
CA SER A 13 -19.42 7.17 0.69
C SER A 13 -19.04 8.65 0.86
N VAL A 14 -19.13 9.46 -0.19
CA VAL A 14 -18.58 10.83 -0.17
C VAL A 14 -19.65 11.87 0.15
N ILE A 15 -20.94 11.54 -0.01
CA ILE A 15 -22.05 12.46 0.25
C ILE A 15 -22.88 12.03 1.45
N ILE A 16 -23.30 10.75 1.51
CA ILE A 16 -24.23 10.28 2.55
C ILE A 16 -23.54 10.15 3.91
N LEU A 17 -22.36 9.53 3.97
CA LEU A 17 -21.63 9.34 5.23
C LEU A 17 -21.24 10.66 5.94
N PRO A 18 -20.75 11.71 5.26
CA PRO A 18 -20.52 13.01 5.88
C PRO A 18 -21.77 13.65 6.44
N MET A 19 -22.91 13.55 5.75
CA MET A 19 -24.20 14.05 6.25
C MET A 19 -24.63 13.30 7.51
N VAL A 20 -24.50 11.98 7.55
CA VAL A 20 -24.81 11.17 8.73
C VAL A 20 -23.91 11.53 9.91
N ILE A 21 -22.61 11.69 9.69
CA ILE A 21 -21.66 12.14 10.73
C ILE A 21 -22.06 13.53 11.25
N PHE A 22 -22.41 14.47 10.37
CA PHE A 22 -22.83 15.81 10.76
C PHE A 22 -24.12 15.81 11.62
N ILE A 23 -25.10 14.99 11.25
CA ILE A 23 -26.33 14.80 12.03
C ILE A 23 -25.98 14.22 13.41
N LEU A 24 -25.16 13.17 13.47
CA LEU A 24 -24.76 12.54 14.73
C LEU A 24 -23.98 13.49 15.66
N VAL A 25 -23.10 14.34 15.12
CA VAL A 25 -22.41 15.38 15.91
C VAL A 25 -23.42 16.40 16.46
N SER A 26 -24.40 16.81 15.66
CA SER A 26 -25.45 17.74 16.08
C SER A 26 -26.34 17.13 17.17
N SER A 27 -26.74 15.87 17.02
CA SER A 27 -27.51 15.11 18.01
C SER A 27 -26.73 14.88 19.30
N LEU A 28 -25.42 14.58 19.21
CA LEU A 28 -24.55 14.47 20.38
C LEU A 28 -24.51 15.79 21.18
N ARG A 29 -24.35 16.93 20.49
CA ARG A 29 -24.35 18.24 21.12
C ARG A 29 -25.65 18.52 21.88
N LEU A 30 -26.80 18.17 21.28
CA LEU A 30 -28.11 18.33 21.91
C LEU A 30 -28.28 17.42 23.14
N ALA A 31 -27.86 16.15 23.05
CA ALA A 31 -27.93 15.21 24.17
C ALA A 31 -27.06 15.65 25.36
N VAL A 32 -25.87 16.20 25.10
CA VAL A 32 -24.99 16.76 26.14
C VAL A 32 -25.62 18.00 26.79
N LEU A 33 -26.22 18.90 26.00
CA LEU A 33 -26.92 20.08 26.52
C LEU A 33 -28.15 19.71 27.36
N ALA A 34 -28.84 18.62 27.01
CA ALA A 34 -29.99 18.10 27.75
C ALA A 34 -29.61 17.30 29.01
N GLY A 35 -28.31 17.04 29.25
CA GLY A 35 -27.84 16.25 30.38
C GLY A 35 -28.07 14.74 30.26
N GLU A 36 -28.47 14.25 29.08
CA GLU A 36 -28.75 12.83 28.84
C GLU A 36 -27.46 12.05 28.53
N MET A 37 -26.69 11.75 29.57
CA MET A 37 -25.37 11.13 29.44
C MET A 37 -25.40 9.76 28.74
N GLN A 38 -26.44 8.94 28.95
CA GLN A 38 -26.57 7.62 28.31
C GLN A 38 -26.79 7.74 26.80
N VAL A 39 -27.61 8.70 26.38
CA VAL A 39 -27.91 8.98 24.96
C VAL A 39 -26.68 9.61 24.28
N ALA A 40 -25.98 10.51 24.96
CA ALA A 40 -24.72 11.06 24.48
C ALA A 40 -23.67 9.96 24.22
N LEU A 41 -23.56 8.99 25.13
CA LEU A 41 -22.60 7.89 25.00
C LEU A 41 -22.90 6.97 23.79
N MET A 42 -24.19 6.74 23.51
CA MET A 42 -24.63 6.04 22.29
C MET A 42 -24.23 6.79 21.02
N PHE A 43 -24.37 8.12 20.99
CA PHE A 43 -23.97 8.93 19.84
C PHE A 43 -22.45 8.95 19.64
N VAL A 44 -21.65 8.94 20.72
CA VAL A 44 -20.19 8.80 20.62
C VAL A 44 -19.81 7.46 19.99
N ALA A 45 -20.40 6.35 20.43
CA ALA A 45 -20.14 5.04 19.84
C ALA A 45 -20.53 4.98 18.35
N ALA A 46 -21.70 5.53 18.00
CA ALA A 46 -22.14 5.65 16.61
C ALA A 46 -21.17 6.50 15.78
N LEU A 47 -20.70 7.64 16.30
CA LEU A 47 -19.72 8.49 15.62
C LEU A 47 -18.42 7.76 15.34
N ILE A 48 -17.88 7.00 16.31
CA ILE A 48 -16.67 6.20 16.11
C ILE A 48 -16.89 5.19 14.97
N PHE A 49 -18.02 4.48 14.98
CA PHE A 49 -18.36 3.51 13.95
C PHE A 49 -18.50 4.12 12.55
N PHE A 50 -19.26 5.21 12.42
CA PHE A 50 -19.47 5.88 11.13
C PHE A 50 -18.20 6.59 10.63
N THR A 51 -17.37 7.11 11.53
CA THR A 51 -16.07 7.66 11.16
C THR A 51 -15.13 6.56 10.66
N TYR A 52 -15.12 5.39 11.30
CA TYR A 52 -14.36 4.23 10.82
C TYR A 52 -14.82 3.77 9.44
N LEU A 53 -16.14 3.64 9.23
CA LEU A 53 -16.71 3.34 7.92
C LEU A 53 -16.36 4.41 6.88
N PHE A 54 -16.42 5.68 7.25
CA PHE A 54 -16.08 6.79 6.36
C PHE A 54 -14.62 6.72 5.94
N VAL A 55 -13.69 6.50 6.87
CA VAL A 55 -12.26 6.38 6.55
C VAL A 55 -12.01 5.19 5.62
N GLY A 56 -12.58 4.02 5.91
CA GLY A 56 -12.45 2.84 5.06
C GLY A 56 -13.06 2.99 3.66
N CYS A 57 -14.09 3.83 3.51
CA CYS A 57 -14.71 4.08 2.21
C CYS A 57 -14.10 5.27 1.46
N ALA A 58 -13.64 6.31 2.16
CA ALA A 58 -13.03 7.52 1.62
C ALA A 58 -11.58 7.31 1.18
N TYR A 59 -10.86 6.40 1.85
CA TYR A 59 -9.57 5.85 1.40
C TYR A 59 -9.76 4.41 0.91
N PRO A 60 -10.45 4.21 -0.23
CA PRO A 60 -10.64 2.87 -0.77
C PRO A 60 -9.27 2.23 -1.01
N LYS A 61 -9.20 0.91 -0.85
CA LYS A 61 -8.07 0.04 -1.22
C LYS A 61 -7.41 0.41 -2.57
N ARG A 62 -8.18 1.00 -3.48
CA ARG A 62 -7.74 1.56 -4.78
C ARG A 62 -6.71 2.68 -4.71
N PHE A 63 -6.59 3.45 -3.62
CA PHE A 63 -5.49 4.40 -3.49
C PHE A 63 -4.21 3.75 -3.01
N ALA A 64 -4.32 2.66 -2.24
CA ALA A 64 -3.14 1.86 -1.89
C ALA A 64 -2.49 1.30 -3.15
N CYS A 65 -3.27 0.91 -4.16
CA CYS A 65 -2.71 0.39 -5.42
C CYS A 65 -1.84 1.38 -6.18
N MET A 66 -2.11 2.68 -6.01
CA MET A 66 -1.36 3.76 -6.64
C MET A 66 -0.26 4.34 -5.75
N LYS A 67 -0.10 3.87 -4.50
CA LYS A 67 0.77 4.51 -3.48
C LYS A 67 2.11 4.98 -4.03
N ILE A 68 2.70 4.18 -4.89
CA ILE A 68 4.00 4.40 -5.53
C ILE A 68 3.93 5.36 -6.71
N VAL A 69 2.96 5.18 -7.61
CA VAL A 69 2.90 5.90 -8.89
C VAL A 69 2.00 7.14 -8.85
N LYS A 70 1.31 7.38 -7.73
CA LYS A 70 0.25 8.40 -7.57
C LYS A 70 0.71 9.82 -7.93
N ARG A 71 1.99 10.13 -7.78
CA ARG A 71 2.54 11.44 -8.15
C ARG A 71 2.56 11.66 -9.66
N TYR A 72 2.75 10.60 -10.44
CA TYR A 72 3.05 10.67 -11.86
C TYR A 72 1.87 10.24 -12.73
N LEU A 73 1.13 9.23 -12.29
CA LEU A 73 0.04 8.63 -13.05
C LEU A 73 -1.30 8.86 -12.36
N SER A 74 -2.30 9.18 -13.16
CA SER A 74 -3.70 9.05 -12.75
C SER A 74 -4.11 7.58 -12.70
N PHE A 75 -5.19 7.28 -11.98
CA PHE A 75 -5.73 5.92 -11.92
C PHE A 75 -6.09 5.36 -13.30
N ARG A 76 -6.60 6.23 -14.20
CA ARG A 76 -7.01 5.83 -15.55
C ARG A 76 -5.80 5.39 -16.37
N GLU A 77 -4.73 6.17 -16.34
CA GLU A 77 -3.50 5.84 -17.05
C GLU A 77 -2.85 4.57 -16.51
N LEU A 78 -2.78 4.42 -15.18
CA LEU A 78 -2.29 3.17 -14.58
C LEU A 78 -3.10 1.98 -15.12
N LYS A 79 -4.43 2.08 -15.13
CA LYS A 79 -5.29 1.02 -15.65
C LYS A 79 -4.98 0.70 -17.12
N ASP A 80 -4.80 1.71 -17.95
CA ASP A 80 -4.51 1.56 -19.37
C ASP A 80 -3.13 0.89 -19.62
N PHE A 81 -2.14 1.14 -18.75
CA PHE A 81 -0.85 0.43 -18.79
C PHE A 81 -0.98 -1.03 -18.35
N ILE A 82 -1.61 -1.27 -17.20
CA ILE A 82 -1.77 -2.61 -16.63
C ILE A 82 -2.62 -3.52 -17.54
N GLU A 83 -3.60 -2.99 -18.27
CA GLU A 83 -4.41 -3.79 -19.21
C GLU A 83 -3.62 -4.31 -20.43
N LYS A 84 -2.46 -3.74 -20.74
CA LYS A 84 -1.59 -4.19 -21.84
C LYS A 84 -0.59 -5.27 -21.40
N GLU A 85 -0.39 -5.42 -20.09
CA GLU A 85 0.61 -6.30 -19.51
C GLU A 85 0.07 -7.73 -19.38
N LYS A 86 0.95 -8.71 -19.56
CA LYS A 86 0.67 -10.12 -19.28
C LYS A 86 1.27 -10.49 -17.94
N PHE A 87 0.42 -10.78 -16.96
CA PHE A 87 0.84 -11.15 -15.62
C PHE A 87 1.03 -12.66 -15.47
N ASN A 88 2.16 -13.03 -14.89
CA ASN A 88 2.47 -14.36 -14.40
C ASN A 88 2.31 -14.38 -12.88
N ARG A 89 2.00 -15.54 -12.32
CA ARG A 89 1.90 -15.75 -10.87
C ARG A 89 3.20 -16.38 -10.37
N PHE A 90 3.80 -15.79 -9.35
CA PHE A 90 4.88 -16.38 -8.58
C PHE A 90 4.32 -16.93 -7.28
N VAL A 91 4.70 -18.15 -6.90
CA VAL A 91 4.25 -18.80 -5.66
C VAL A 91 5.46 -19.31 -4.88
N MET A 92 5.51 -18.98 -3.59
CA MET A 92 6.50 -19.47 -2.64
C MET A 92 5.85 -20.55 -1.76
N GLU A 93 5.98 -21.82 -2.15
CA GLU A 93 5.37 -22.96 -1.45
C GLU A 93 6.33 -23.66 -0.47
N ASP A 94 7.64 -23.45 -0.61
CA ASP A 94 8.69 -24.16 0.15
C ASP A 94 8.89 -23.62 1.60
N ILE A 95 7.85 -23.04 2.19
CA ILE A 95 7.87 -22.39 3.51
C ILE A 95 6.61 -22.71 4.29
N SER A 96 6.61 -22.51 5.62
CA SER A 96 5.47 -22.86 6.44
C SER A 96 4.20 -22.07 6.11
N ASP A 97 4.34 -20.80 5.72
CA ASP A 97 3.24 -19.93 5.32
C ASP A 97 3.43 -19.45 3.87
N PRO A 98 2.90 -20.19 2.88
CA PRO A 98 3.05 -19.84 1.48
C PRO A 98 2.49 -18.46 1.15
N PHE A 99 3.15 -17.77 0.22
CA PHE A 99 2.66 -16.52 -0.32
C PHE A 99 2.83 -16.47 -1.83
N ASP A 100 2.03 -15.63 -2.48
CA ASP A 100 2.07 -15.41 -3.90
C ASP A 100 1.96 -13.93 -4.25
N PHE A 101 2.42 -13.61 -5.45
CA PHE A 101 2.19 -12.32 -6.07
C PHE A 101 2.22 -12.45 -7.59
N TYR A 102 1.77 -11.41 -8.28
CA TYR A 102 1.79 -11.39 -9.74
C TYR A 102 2.90 -10.48 -10.23
N TYR A 103 3.48 -10.81 -11.36
CA TYR A 103 4.51 -10.00 -12.00
C TYR A 103 4.34 -10.02 -13.51
N SER A 104 4.76 -8.95 -14.17
CA SER A 104 4.84 -8.83 -15.62
C SER A 104 6.24 -8.37 -16.01
N GLU A 105 6.42 -7.98 -17.27
CA GLU A 105 7.69 -7.42 -17.73
C GLU A 105 8.03 -6.13 -16.98
N ASN A 106 7.05 -5.24 -16.77
CA ASN A 106 7.29 -3.93 -16.15
C ASN A 106 6.76 -3.80 -14.73
N TRP A 107 5.93 -4.72 -14.24
CA TRP A 107 5.20 -4.53 -12.98
C TRP A 107 5.31 -5.71 -12.02
N PHE A 108 5.34 -5.42 -10.73
CA PHE A 108 4.90 -6.32 -9.68
C PHE A 108 3.51 -5.88 -9.18
N PHE A 109 2.67 -6.86 -8.86
CA PHE A 109 1.40 -6.65 -8.17
C PHE A 109 1.40 -7.46 -6.88
N VAL A 110 1.65 -6.77 -5.76
CA VAL A 110 1.88 -7.35 -4.44
C VAL A 110 0.93 -6.71 -3.43
N LYS A 111 0.14 -7.51 -2.70
CA LYS A 111 -0.80 -7.04 -1.67
C LYS A 111 -1.64 -5.82 -2.12
N GLU A 112 -2.23 -5.92 -3.31
CA GLU A 112 -3.05 -4.87 -3.93
C GLU A 112 -2.26 -3.62 -4.40
N VAL A 113 -0.92 -3.64 -4.43
CA VAL A 113 -0.06 -2.53 -4.87
C VAL A 113 0.68 -2.83 -6.17
N TYR A 114 0.59 -1.92 -7.14
CA TYR A 114 1.38 -1.99 -8.37
C TYR A 114 2.72 -1.27 -8.18
N VAL A 115 3.80 -2.01 -8.41
CA VAL A 115 5.18 -1.54 -8.30
C VAL A 115 5.84 -1.65 -9.68
N PRO A 116 6.27 -0.55 -10.32
CA PRO A 116 7.10 -0.67 -11.51
C PRO A 116 8.44 -1.32 -11.15
N ARG A 117 8.83 -2.37 -11.88
CA ARG A 117 10.06 -3.14 -11.61
C ARG A 117 11.31 -2.27 -11.68
N LYS A 118 11.34 -1.29 -12.59
CA LYS A 118 12.48 -0.38 -12.79
C LYS A 118 12.79 0.53 -11.61
N ILE A 119 11.82 0.81 -10.75
CA ILE A 119 12.03 1.64 -9.57
C ILE A 119 12.22 0.80 -8.30
N VAL A 120 12.27 -0.53 -8.41
CA VAL A 120 12.63 -1.38 -7.27
C VAL A 120 14.07 -1.10 -6.94
N LEU A 121 14.30 -0.68 -5.69
CA LEU A 121 15.64 -0.47 -5.17
C LEU A 121 16.21 -1.78 -4.63
N ASP A 122 15.44 -2.47 -3.78
CA ASP A 122 15.82 -3.79 -3.26
C ASP A 122 14.64 -4.49 -2.53
N ILE A 123 14.85 -5.71 -2.06
CA ILE A 123 14.03 -6.35 -1.02
C ILE A 123 14.65 -6.17 0.36
N ILE A 124 13.79 -6.02 1.36
CA ILE A 124 14.17 -6.02 2.77
C ILE A 124 13.65 -7.25 3.49
N ALA A 125 14.48 -7.80 4.35
CA ALA A 125 14.13 -8.80 5.34
C ALA A 125 14.39 -8.21 6.73
N VAL A 126 13.35 -7.71 7.40
CA VAL A 126 13.47 -7.02 8.69
C VAL A 126 12.78 -7.83 9.77
N ASN A 127 13.51 -8.13 10.84
CA ASN A 127 12.93 -8.72 12.04
C ASN A 127 12.11 -7.65 12.77
N LYS A 128 10.83 -7.92 13.03
CA LYS A 128 9.93 -6.99 13.75
C LYS A 128 10.47 -6.61 15.14
N SER A 129 11.16 -7.54 15.78
CA SER A 129 11.81 -7.40 17.08
C SER A 129 12.95 -8.42 17.18
N LEU A 130 13.92 -8.18 18.06
CA LEU A 130 14.99 -9.12 18.36
C LEU A 130 14.44 -10.50 18.78
N PHE A 131 13.30 -10.51 19.46
CA PHE A 131 12.62 -11.70 19.99
C PHE A 131 11.48 -12.21 19.09
N SER A 132 11.22 -11.58 17.95
CA SER A 132 10.17 -12.06 17.06
C SER A 132 10.68 -13.31 16.32
N PRO A 133 9.89 -14.40 16.29
CA PRO A 133 10.23 -15.57 15.48
C PRO A 133 9.97 -15.32 13.98
N PHE A 134 9.52 -14.12 13.60
CA PHE A 134 9.14 -13.77 12.25
C PHE A 134 9.98 -12.62 11.67
N THR A 135 10.26 -12.77 10.37
CA THR A 135 10.89 -11.76 9.53
C THR A 135 9.87 -11.23 8.54
N VAL A 136 9.80 -9.91 8.41
CA VAL A 136 8.97 -9.25 7.41
C VAL A 136 9.78 -9.06 6.14
N ILE A 137 9.25 -9.58 5.04
CA ILE A 137 9.79 -9.39 3.70
C ILE A 137 8.98 -8.29 3.01
N GLY A 138 9.69 -7.32 2.43
CA GLY A 138 9.08 -6.23 1.68
C GLY A 138 9.94 -5.74 0.53
N ILE A 139 9.33 -5.06 -0.43
CA ILE A 139 10.00 -4.40 -1.54
C ILE A 139 10.20 -2.93 -1.17
N ILE A 140 11.41 -2.42 -1.35
CA ILE A 140 11.72 -1.00 -1.28
C ILE A 140 11.88 -0.45 -2.69
N THR A 141 11.32 0.74 -2.91
CA THR A 141 11.43 1.45 -4.17
C THR A 141 12.34 2.67 -4.06
N GLU A 142 12.93 3.08 -5.18
CA GLU A 142 13.77 4.27 -5.30
C GLU A 142 13.05 5.56 -4.90
N ASN A 143 11.71 5.60 -5.03
CA ASN A 143 10.90 6.73 -4.61
C ASN A 143 10.60 6.77 -3.09
N GLY A 144 11.26 5.91 -2.30
CA GLY A 144 11.18 5.92 -0.84
C GLY A 144 9.88 5.32 -0.30
N GLU A 145 9.23 4.44 -1.04
CA GLU A 145 8.09 3.67 -0.56
C GLU A 145 8.53 2.23 -0.24
N ALA A 146 7.83 1.61 0.71
CA ALA A 146 7.98 0.19 1.01
C ALA A 146 6.62 -0.50 0.85
N VAL A 147 6.64 -1.70 0.27
CA VAL A 147 5.48 -2.58 0.09
C VAL A 147 5.74 -3.88 0.82
N PHE A 148 4.84 -4.21 1.75
CA PHE A 148 4.88 -5.48 2.45
C PHE A 148 4.54 -6.62 1.49
N LEU A 149 5.37 -7.66 1.48
CA LEU A 149 5.21 -8.81 0.63
C LEU A 149 4.68 -9.99 1.45
N ALA A 150 5.45 -10.42 2.45
CA ALA A 150 5.08 -11.53 3.33
C ALA A 150 5.72 -11.42 4.71
N GLN A 151 5.18 -12.17 5.66
CA GLN A 151 5.79 -12.43 6.95
C GLN A 151 6.12 -13.92 6.97
N VAL A 152 7.39 -14.24 7.22
CA VAL A 152 7.91 -15.62 7.20
C VAL A 152 8.61 -15.91 8.52
N LYS A 153 8.86 -17.18 8.83
CA LYS A 153 9.69 -17.52 9.99
C LYS A 153 11.11 -17.05 9.78
N LYS A 154 11.78 -16.67 10.86
CA LYS A 154 13.14 -16.15 10.82
C LYS A 154 14.13 -17.15 10.23
N GLU A 155 13.93 -18.45 10.48
CA GLU A 155 14.75 -19.53 9.92
C GLU A 155 14.58 -19.68 8.40
N GLU A 156 13.42 -19.29 7.85
CA GLU A 156 13.09 -19.43 6.44
C GLU A 156 13.45 -18.17 5.62
N ALA A 157 13.73 -17.05 6.29
CA ALA A 157 13.92 -15.75 5.64
C ALA A 157 15.07 -15.75 4.63
N ASP A 158 16.18 -16.42 4.94
CA ASP A 158 17.34 -16.50 4.04
C ASP A 158 17.01 -17.32 2.78
N GLN A 159 16.34 -18.47 2.94
CA GLN A 159 15.90 -19.30 1.82
C GLN A 159 14.96 -18.53 0.88
N VAL A 160 13.98 -17.81 1.46
CA VAL A 160 13.03 -17.00 0.67
C VAL A 160 13.75 -15.89 -0.07
N THR A 161 14.66 -15.19 0.60
CA THR A 161 15.44 -14.09 0.02
C THR A 161 16.32 -14.57 -1.14
N ILE A 162 17.00 -15.71 -0.97
CA ILE A 162 17.81 -16.34 -2.03
C ILE A 162 16.96 -16.71 -3.23
N LYS A 163 15.79 -17.33 -3.02
CA LYS A 163 14.90 -17.74 -4.12
C LYS A 163 14.31 -16.55 -4.85
N LEU A 164 13.89 -15.51 -4.11
CA LEU A 164 13.43 -14.24 -4.70
C LEU A 164 14.53 -13.57 -5.55
N LYS A 165 15.76 -13.51 -5.04
CA LYS A 165 16.92 -12.98 -5.77
C LYS A 165 17.26 -13.77 -7.04
N LYS A 166 17.09 -15.09 -7.00
CA LYS A 166 17.32 -15.96 -8.15
C LYS A 166 16.29 -15.73 -9.26
N GLU A 167 15.02 -15.56 -8.88
CA GLU A 167 13.92 -15.37 -9.84
C GLU A 167 13.85 -13.93 -10.38
N PHE A 168 14.18 -12.94 -9.55
CA PHE A 168 14.03 -11.53 -9.87
C PHE A 168 15.37 -10.80 -9.69
N PRO A 169 16.07 -10.48 -10.79
CA PRO A 169 17.40 -9.86 -10.74
C PRO A 169 17.39 -8.44 -10.16
N GLU A 170 16.23 -7.80 -10.04
CA GLU A 170 16.09 -6.50 -9.37
C GLU A 170 16.34 -6.57 -7.87
N PHE A 171 16.24 -7.76 -7.26
CA PHE A 171 16.42 -7.96 -5.83
C PHE A 171 17.89 -8.27 -5.52
N ARG A 172 18.66 -7.24 -5.19
CA ARG A 172 20.11 -7.35 -4.99
C ARG A 172 20.49 -7.89 -3.61
N CYS A 173 19.67 -7.61 -2.60
CA CYS A 173 19.92 -7.85 -1.18
C CYS A 173 21.21 -7.16 -0.69
N ASP A 174 21.36 -5.88 -1.03
CA ASP A 174 22.50 -5.05 -0.65
C ASP A 174 22.48 -4.74 0.84
N VAL A 175 23.51 -5.19 1.55
CA VAL A 175 23.64 -5.06 3.01
C VAL A 175 23.62 -3.60 3.47
N GLN A 176 24.15 -2.66 2.69
CA GLN A 176 24.12 -1.24 3.04
C GLN A 176 22.70 -0.69 2.97
N ILE A 177 21.97 -1.01 1.89
CA ILE A 177 20.57 -0.60 1.72
C ILE A 177 19.72 -1.19 2.85
N LEU A 178 19.90 -2.47 3.18
CA LEU A 178 19.20 -3.14 4.27
C LEU A 178 19.42 -2.46 5.62
N ARG A 179 20.67 -2.05 5.92
CA ARG A 179 21.03 -1.38 7.17
C ARG A 179 20.39 0.00 7.27
N GLU A 180 20.37 0.75 6.17
CA GLU A 180 19.81 2.11 6.15
C GLU A 180 18.28 2.11 6.13
N ALA A 181 17.65 1.11 5.51
CA ALA A 181 16.21 0.96 5.37
C ALA A 181 15.45 0.81 6.70
N ILE A 182 16.14 0.63 7.82
CA ILE A 182 15.55 0.65 9.16
C ILE A 182 15.22 2.09 9.58
N TYR A 183 15.97 3.08 9.08
CA TYR A 183 15.84 4.47 9.48
C TYR A 183 14.82 5.22 8.62
N LYS A 184 13.87 5.91 9.27
CA LYS A 184 12.88 6.76 8.59
C LYS A 184 13.51 7.84 7.69
N ARG A 185 14.73 8.30 8.02
CA ARG A 185 15.48 9.28 7.23
C ARG A 185 15.76 8.77 5.82
N PHE A 186 16.13 7.49 5.68
CA PHE A 186 16.45 6.86 4.40
C PHE A 186 15.30 7.04 3.39
N TYR A 187 14.07 6.68 3.77
CA TYR A 187 12.90 6.81 2.90
C TYR A 187 12.59 8.26 2.53
N LYS A 188 12.73 9.20 3.49
CA LYS A 188 12.52 10.63 3.21
C LYS A 188 13.53 11.16 2.20
N GLU A 189 14.78 10.72 2.31
CA GLU A 189 15.86 11.13 1.43
C GLU A 189 15.69 10.53 0.03
N LYS A 190 15.40 9.23 -0.09
CA LYS A 190 15.07 8.58 -1.36
C LYS A 190 13.90 9.25 -2.07
N LYS A 191 12.83 9.58 -1.33
CA LYS A 191 11.68 10.30 -1.88
C LYS A 191 12.03 11.67 -2.47
N ARG A 192 12.96 12.40 -1.84
CA ARG A 192 13.48 13.69 -2.35
C ARG A 192 14.38 13.48 -3.56
N GLN A 193 15.37 12.60 -3.47
CA GLN A 193 16.28 12.30 -4.57
C GLN A 193 15.53 11.84 -5.83
N PHE A 194 14.52 10.99 -5.67
CA PHE A 194 13.68 10.54 -6.79
C PHE A 194 12.80 11.68 -7.34
N ALA A 195 12.33 12.58 -6.49
CA ALA A 195 11.59 13.76 -6.90
C ALA A 195 12.40 14.69 -7.80
N ASP A 196 13.68 14.83 -7.48
CA ASP A 196 14.60 15.72 -8.19
C ASP A 196 15.12 15.05 -9.47
N LYS A 197 15.33 13.72 -9.44
CA LYS A 197 15.74 12.90 -10.59
C LYS A 197 14.62 12.73 -11.62
N ILE A 198 13.37 12.62 -11.18
CA ILE A 198 12.18 12.41 -12.00
C ILE A 198 11.13 13.46 -11.60
N PRO A 199 11.30 14.72 -12.03
CA PRO A 199 10.37 15.82 -11.76
C PRO A 199 8.96 15.58 -12.30
N ASP A 200 8.83 14.98 -13.48
CA ASP A 200 7.55 14.94 -14.21
C ASP A 200 7.11 13.56 -14.67
N LYS A 201 5.88 13.52 -15.19
CA LYS A 201 5.20 12.30 -15.63
C LYS A 201 5.87 11.66 -16.84
N MET A 202 6.32 12.44 -17.83
CA MET A 202 6.88 11.88 -19.07
C MET A 202 8.23 11.23 -18.78
N GLU A 203 9.05 11.86 -17.95
CA GLU A 203 10.28 11.25 -17.47
C GLU A 203 10.02 9.98 -16.67
N PHE A 204 8.98 9.96 -15.83
CA PHE A 204 8.60 8.76 -15.09
C PHE A 204 8.21 7.60 -16.02
N ILE A 205 7.37 7.88 -17.02
CA ILE A 205 6.94 6.89 -18.02
C ILE A 205 8.15 6.35 -18.79
N ASN A 206 9.04 7.23 -19.25
CA ASN A 206 10.26 6.85 -19.96
C ASN A 206 11.21 6.02 -19.08
N TYR A 207 11.40 6.42 -17.82
CA TYR A 207 12.25 5.72 -16.86
C TYR A 207 11.72 4.31 -16.57
N CYS A 208 10.42 4.19 -16.37
CA CYS A 208 9.75 2.93 -16.06
C CYS A 208 9.44 2.08 -17.30
N ARG A 209 9.65 2.63 -18.52
CA ARG A 209 9.33 2.01 -19.81
C ARG A 209 7.86 1.58 -19.92
N LEU A 210 6.96 2.48 -19.52
CA LEU A 210 5.51 2.24 -19.50
C LEU A 210 4.83 2.60 -20.83
#